data_AF-A0A8S3RK16-F1
#
_entry.id   AF-A0A8S3RK16-F1
#
_cell.length_a   1.000
_cell.length_b   1.000
_cell.length_c   1.000
_cell.angle_alpha   90.00
_cell.angle_beta   90.00
_cell.angle_gamma   90.00
#
_symmetry.space_group_name_H-M   'P 1'
#
loop_
_entity.id
_entity.type
_entity.pdbx_description
1 polymer ?
#
loop_
_entity_poly.entity_id
_entity_poly.type
_entity_poly.pdbx_seq_one_letter_code
_entity_poly.pdbx_strand_id
1 'polypeptide(L)'
;MLTVLFIRGVTLPGAGTGIAYYLKPDFERLLDPRVWSDAATQIFYSLSACSGGLIAMASYNKFDNNCYRDSLIVCLINCGTSIFAGLVIFSVLGFMALEKGVGIADVADDGPGLAFVVYPEALSRMPVSPMWAVFFFIMMATLGFGSEFSIIECVLSAIGDEFPILRKERKYNIAFRATFCSVAFLLGLPMICNITIIMNIAMYKEPDLDDVLYPEWAKSLGWLIAMFPIVVIPAWFLYKYCRIGGFELMKMGVKPLPSWGPISKSKQRQYADVESSVDKRLSNPAFARLMGSNATTVTECSPASSTMNLIRSKNLSESDV
;
A
#
# COMPACT_ATOMS: atom_id res chain seq x y z
N MET A 1 2.03 -13.64 -19.99
CA MET A 1 0.58 -13.60 -20.32
C MET A 1 0.20 -12.28 -20.94
N LEU A 2 0.49 -11.15 -20.29
CA LEU A 2 0.26 -9.81 -20.85
C LEU A 2 0.85 -9.63 -22.27
N THR A 3 2.10 -10.08 -22.51
CA THR A 3 2.72 -10.08 -23.85
C THR A 3 2.01 -10.96 -24.87
N VAL A 4 1.43 -12.09 -24.46
CA VAL A 4 0.67 -12.99 -25.35
C VAL A 4 -0.63 -12.31 -25.77
N LEU A 5 -1.33 -11.69 -24.82
CA LEU A 5 -2.52 -10.88 -25.08
C LEU A 5 -2.20 -9.64 -25.91
N PHE A 6 -1.02 -9.03 -25.74
CA PHE A 6 -0.54 -7.94 -26.59
C PHE A 6 -0.40 -8.38 -28.04
N ILE A 7 0.38 -9.44 -28.29
CA ILE A 7 0.60 -9.97 -29.65
C ILE A 7 -0.75 -10.34 -30.27
N ARG A 8 -1.65 -10.97 -29.50
CA ARG A 8 -2.98 -11.27 -30.02
C ARG A 8 -3.77 -10.00 -30.32
N GLY A 9 -3.81 -9.06 -29.39
CA GLY A 9 -4.54 -7.80 -29.49
C GLY A 9 -4.14 -6.99 -30.72
N VAL A 10 -2.84 -6.81 -30.97
CA VAL A 10 -2.36 -6.03 -32.13
C VAL A 10 -2.56 -6.71 -33.48
N THR A 11 -2.83 -8.03 -33.49
CA THR A 11 -3.17 -8.77 -34.72
C THR A 11 -4.66 -8.75 -35.05
N LEU A 12 -5.49 -8.18 -34.18
CA LEU A 12 -6.93 -8.07 -34.43
C LEU A 12 -7.25 -6.87 -35.35
N PRO A 13 -8.29 -6.97 -36.17
CA PRO A 13 -8.76 -5.83 -36.94
C PRO A 13 -9.25 -4.73 -35.98
N GLY A 14 -9.02 -3.45 -36.30
CA GLY A 14 -9.40 -2.33 -35.44
C GLY A 14 -8.42 -2.00 -34.30
N ALA A 15 -7.42 -2.85 -34.03
CA ALA A 15 -6.45 -2.62 -32.95
C ALA A 15 -5.68 -1.30 -33.09
N GLY A 16 -5.34 -0.89 -34.31
CA GLY A 16 -4.66 0.37 -34.59
C GLY A 16 -5.48 1.60 -34.16
N THR A 17 -6.80 1.58 -34.38
CA THR A 17 -7.71 2.66 -33.94
C THR A 17 -7.77 2.73 -32.42
N GLY A 18 -7.80 1.58 -31.75
CA GLY A 18 -7.72 1.47 -30.29
C GLY A 18 -6.45 2.09 -29.72
N ILE A 19 -5.28 1.68 -30.25
CA ILE A 19 -3.98 2.22 -29.81
C ILE A 19 -3.87 3.72 -30.12
N ALA A 20 -4.36 4.16 -31.27
CA ALA A 20 -4.39 5.58 -31.62
C ALA A 20 -5.26 6.36 -30.62
N TYR A 21 -6.42 5.84 -30.22
CA TYR A 21 -7.27 6.47 -29.20
C TYR A 21 -6.55 6.58 -27.85
N TYR A 22 -5.84 5.54 -27.42
CA TYR A 22 -5.07 5.54 -26.18
C TYR A 22 -3.93 6.57 -26.14
N LEU A 23 -3.20 6.70 -27.24
CA LEU A 23 -1.98 7.53 -27.30
C LEU A 23 -2.20 8.93 -27.86
N LYS A 24 -3.40 9.24 -28.39
CA LYS A 24 -3.68 10.55 -28.98
C LYS A 24 -3.58 11.63 -27.88
N PRO A 25 -2.60 12.54 -27.97
CA PRO A 25 -2.44 13.57 -26.96
C PRO A 25 -3.52 14.63 -27.13
N ASP A 26 -4.07 15.08 -26.00
CA ASP A 26 -4.93 16.24 -25.92
C ASP A 26 -4.31 17.21 -24.91
N PHE A 27 -3.60 18.22 -25.43
CA PHE A 27 -2.87 19.17 -24.60
C PHE A 27 -3.79 20.18 -23.91
N GLU A 28 -5.01 20.39 -24.39
CA GLU A 28 -5.97 21.28 -23.72
C GLU A 28 -6.41 20.70 -22.38
N ARG A 29 -6.48 19.37 -22.26
CA ARG A 29 -6.78 18.69 -20.99
C ARG A 29 -5.74 18.94 -19.90
N LEU A 30 -4.51 19.34 -20.24
CA LEU A 30 -3.51 19.69 -19.22
C LEU A 30 -3.85 20.97 -18.45
N LEU A 31 -4.75 21.81 -18.99
CA LEU A 31 -5.28 23.00 -18.30
C LEU A 31 -6.31 22.64 -17.22
N ASP A 32 -6.88 21.44 -17.25
CA ASP A 32 -7.86 20.98 -16.27
C ASP A 32 -7.14 20.47 -15.00
N PRO A 33 -7.34 21.10 -13.83
CA PRO A 33 -6.72 20.64 -12.59
C PRO A 33 -7.17 19.24 -12.18
N ARG A 34 -8.33 18.75 -12.65
CA ARG A 34 -8.80 17.39 -12.37
C ARG A 34 -7.87 16.34 -12.95
N VAL A 35 -7.29 16.57 -14.14
CA VAL A 35 -6.34 15.64 -14.77
C VAL A 35 -5.10 15.43 -13.89
N TRP A 36 -4.64 16.49 -13.21
CA TRP A 36 -3.51 16.40 -12.28
C TRP A 36 -3.90 15.71 -10.96
N SER A 37 -5.10 15.97 -10.45
CA SER A 37 -5.65 15.28 -9.28
C SER A 37 -5.78 13.77 -9.53
N ASP A 38 -6.29 13.39 -10.70
CA ASP A 38 -6.45 11.99 -11.10
C ASP A 38 -5.09 11.33 -11.30
N ALA A 39 -4.14 12.00 -11.95
CA ALA A 39 -2.78 11.49 -12.13
C ALA A 39 -2.06 11.27 -10.78
N ALA A 40 -2.18 12.21 -9.85
CA ALA A 40 -1.60 12.08 -8.51
C ALA A 40 -2.22 10.91 -7.73
N THR A 41 -3.55 10.82 -7.76
CA THR A 41 -4.31 9.73 -7.14
C THR A 41 -3.92 8.37 -7.73
N GLN A 42 -3.83 8.26 -9.06
CA GLN A 42 -3.45 7.04 -9.77
C GLN A 42 -2.06 6.56 -9.37
N ILE A 43 -1.06 7.45 -9.33
CA ILE A 43 0.31 7.07 -8.93
C ILE A 43 0.38 6.69 -7.45
N PHE A 44 -0.35 7.41 -6.58
CA PHE A 44 -0.38 7.13 -5.14
C PHE A 44 -0.92 5.72 -4.85
N TYR A 45 -2.05 5.36 -5.45
CA TYR A 45 -2.65 4.04 -5.29
C TYR A 45 -1.89 2.95 -6.06
N SER A 46 -1.40 3.24 -7.27
CA SER A 46 -0.65 2.27 -8.09
C SER A 46 0.65 1.81 -7.42
N LEU A 47 1.39 2.71 -6.75
CA LEU A 47 2.61 2.34 -6.04
C LEU A 47 2.36 1.83 -4.61
N SER A 48 1.14 1.99 -4.08
CA SER A 48 0.82 1.67 -2.67
C SER A 48 1.75 2.34 -1.67
N ALA A 49 2.16 3.59 -1.93
CA ALA A 49 3.26 4.27 -1.26
C ALA A 49 3.06 4.52 0.26
N CYS A 50 1.83 4.35 0.77
CA CYS A 50 1.50 4.59 2.19
C CYS A 50 0.68 3.48 2.84
N SER A 51 0.51 2.33 2.18
CA SER A 51 -0.32 1.23 2.70
C SER A 51 0.43 0.29 3.65
N GLY A 52 1.72 0.57 3.95
CA GLY A 52 2.57 -0.24 4.83
C GLY A 52 3.16 -1.50 4.18
N GLY A 53 2.58 -2.01 3.09
CA GLY A 53 3.09 -3.19 2.37
C GLY A 53 4.56 -3.08 1.96
N LEU A 54 4.98 -1.96 1.37
CA LEU A 54 6.39 -1.74 1.02
C LEU A 54 7.31 -1.70 2.25
N ILE A 55 6.85 -1.17 3.37
CA ILE A 55 7.61 -1.13 4.64
C ILE A 55 7.79 -2.55 5.16
N ALA A 56 6.72 -3.34 5.17
CA ALA A 56 6.76 -4.73 5.60
C ALA A 56 7.68 -5.57 4.71
N MET A 57 7.60 -5.43 3.39
CA MET A 57 8.51 -6.15 2.48
C MET A 57 9.97 -5.70 2.64
N ALA A 58 10.20 -4.40 2.84
CA ALA A 58 11.54 -3.86 3.03
C ALA A 58 12.17 -4.24 4.38
N SER A 59 11.37 -4.55 5.41
CA SER A 59 11.88 -4.97 6.73
C SER A 59 12.59 -6.33 6.68
N TYR A 60 12.28 -7.15 5.68
CA TYR A 60 12.93 -8.44 5.43
C TYR A 60 14.21 -8.35 4.59
N ASN A 61 14.53 -7.17 4.05
CA ASN A 61 15.75 -7.00 3.28
C ASN A 61 16.99 -7.14 4.18
N LYS A 62 18.10 -7.55 3.56
CA LYS A 62 19.41 -7.40 4.19
C LYS A 62 19.64 -5.92 4.50
N PHE A 63 20.28 -5.67 5.63
CA PHE A 63 20.48 -4.30 6.10
C PHE A 63 21.35 -3.45 5.14
N ASP A 64 22.29 -4.08 4.44
CA ASP A 64 23.17 -3.47 3.44
C ASP A 64 22.59 -3.47 2.01
N ASN A 65 21.33 -3.86 1.84
CA ASN A 65 20.67 -3.88 0.53
C ASN A 65 20.55 -2.48 -0.08
N ASN A 66 20.77 -2.38 -1.39
CA ASN A 66 20.64 -1.11 -2.11
C ASN A 66 19.17 -0.78 -2.40
N CYS A 67 18.46 -0.32 -1.38
CA CYS A 67 17.05 0.04 -1.47
C CYS A 67 16.77 1.21 -2.46
N TYR A 68 17.76 2.07 -2.71
CA TYR A 68 17.64 3.15 -3.69
C TYR A 68 17.48 2.60 -5.10
N ARG A 69 18.35 1.66 -5.50
CA ARG A 69 18.23 0.98 -6.80
C ARG A 69 16.90 0.26 -6.93
N ASP A 70 16.50 -0.48 -5.89
CA ASP A 70 15.25 -1.25 -5.92
C ASP A 70 14.03 -0.33 -6.06
N SER A 71 14.03 0.81 -5.36
CA SER A 71 12.94 1.78 -5.47
C SER A 71 12.76 2.33 -6.89
N LEU A 72 13.86 2.62 -7.60
CA LEU A 72 13.82 3.08 -8.99
C LEU A 72 13.29 1.99 -9.93
N ILE A 73 13.79 0.76 -9.76
CA ILE A 73 13.38 -0.38 -10.58
C ILE A 73 11.88 -0.68 -10.38
N VAL A 74 11.41 -0.72 -9.14
CA VAL A 74 9.99 -0.97 -8.83
C VAL A 74 9.10 0.10 -9.45
N CYS A 75 9.45 1.38 -9.31
CA CYS A 75 8.68 2.48 -9.91
C CYS A 75 8.64 2.39 -11.44
N LEU A 76 9.79 2.13 -12.09
CA LEU A 76 9.87 2.02 -13.55
C LEU A 76 9.10 0.81 -14.07
N ILE A 77 9.22 -0.35 -13.42
CA ILE A 77 8.48 -1.56 -13.81
C ILE A 77 6.98 -1.35 -13.61
N ASN A 78 6.55 -0.74 -12.50
CA ASN A 78 5.14 -0.44 -12.25
C ASN A 78 4.55 0.44 -13.36
N CYS A 79 5.15 1.61 -13.61
CA CYS A 79 4.66 2.54 -14.63
C CYS A 79 4.76 1.94 -16.05
N GLY A 80 5.86 1.24 -16.36
CA GLY A 80 6.05 0.57 -17.63
C GLY A 80 5.02 -0.52 -17.88
N THR A 81 4.67 -1.29 -16.85
CA THR A 81 3.63 -2.33 -16.92
C THR A 81 2.26 -1.70 -17.15
N SER A 82 1.93 -0.58 -16.48
CA SER A 82 0.68 0.15 -16.70
C SER A 82 0.56 0.66 -18.14
N ILE A 83 1.61 1.26 -18.69
CA ILE A 83 1.61 1.73 -20.09
C ILE A 83 1.42 0.56 -21.06
N PHE A 84 2.16 -0.54 -20.84
CA PHE A 84 2.07 -1.73 -21.68
C PHE A 84 0.70 -2.42 -21.57
N ALA A 85 0.12 -2.48 -20.37
CA ALA A 85 -1.23 -2.97 -20.16
C ALA A 85 -2.26 -2.09 -20.89
N GLY A 86 -2.11 -0.76 -20.86
CA GLY A 86 -2.94 0.16 -21.64
C GLY A 86 -2.95 -0.19 -23.13
N LEU A 87 -1.78 -0.47 -23.73
CA LEU A 87 -1.69 -0.92 -25.12
C LEU A 87 -2.45 -2.23 -25.36
N VAL A 88 -2.34 -3.20 -24.44
CA VAL A 88 -3.08 -4.47 -24.52
C VAL A 88 -4.58 -4.20 -24.49
N ILE A 89 -5.07 -3.46 -23.49
CA ILE A 89 -6.49 -3.16 -23.29
C ILE A 89 -7.06 -2.47 -24.53
N PHE A 90 -6.45 -1.36 -24.95
CA PHE A 90 -6.96 -0.56 -26.05
C PHE A 90 -6.85 -1.26 -27.41
N SER A 91 -5.87 -2.16 -27.61
CA SER A 91 -5.83 -2.98 -28.84
C SER A 91 -7.05 -3.91 -28.97
N VAL A 92 -7.52 -4.47 -27.85
CA VAL A 92 -8.71 -5.34 -27.82
C VAL A 92 -10.00 -4.52 -27.86
N LEU A 93 -10.04 -3.34 -27.21
CA LEU A 93 -11.19 -2.44 -27.31
C LEU A 93 -11.40 -1.90 -28.73
N GLY A 94 -10.32 -1.60 -29.46
CA GLY A 94 -10.41 -1.21 -30.87
C GLY A 94 -11.05 -2.29 -31.75
N PHE A 95 -10.72 -3.56 -31.48
CA PHE A 95 -11.37 -4.71 -32.12
C PHE A 95 -12.86 -4.79 -31.76
N MET A 96 -13.19 -4.65 -30.48
CA MET A 96 -14.59 -4.70 -30.03
C MET A 96 -15.44 -3.56 -30.59
N ALA A 97 -14.90 -2.35 -30.65
CA ALA A 97 -15.55 -1.18 -31.24
C ALA A 97 -15.85 -1.42 -32.73
N LEU A 98 -14.89 -2.01 -33.47
CA LEU A 98 -15.07 -2.37 -34.87
C LEU A 98 -16.15 -3.44 -35.07
N GLU A 99 -16.13 -4.51 -34.26
CA GLU A 99 -17.13 -5.60 -34.32
C GLU A 99 -18.55 -5.12 -33.99
N LYS A 100 -18.69 -4.18 -33.04
CA LYS A 100 -19.99 -3.60 -32.66
C LYS A 100 -20.44 -2.44 -33.54
N GLY A 101 -19.53 -1.85 -34.34
CA GLY A 101 -19.81 -0.63 -35.11
C GLY A 101 -20.06 0.60 -34.25
N VAL A 102 -19.44 0.69 -33.07
CA VAL A 102 -19.58 1.81 -32.10
C VAL A 102 -18.25 2.55 -31.88
N GLY A 103 -18.28 3.69 -31.20
CA GLY A 103 -17.06 4.42 -30.85
C GLY A 103 -16.24 3.69 -29.79
N ILE A 104 -14.93 3.94 -29.75
CA ILE A 104 -14.06 3.37 -28.70
C ILE A 104 -14.47 3.90 -27.31
N ALA A 105 -14.92 5.16 -27.22
CA ALA A 105 -15.41 5.75 -25.99
C ALA A 105 -16.62 4.98 -25.41
N ASP A 106 -17.47 4.39 -26.27
CA ASP A 106 -18.68 3.66 -25.86
C ASP A 106 -18.38 2.24 -25.33
N VAL A 107 -17.15 1.75 -25.55
CA VAL A 107 -16.68 0.46 -25.03
C VAL A 107 -15.58 0.61 -23.98
N ALA A 108 -14.96 1.80 -23.89
CA ALA A 108 -13.91 2.12 -22.94
C ALA A 108 -14.51 2.68 -21.64
N ASP A 109 -15.25 1.82 -20.94
CA ASP A 109 -15.67 2.08 -19.56
C ASP A 109 -14.50 1.79 -18.59
N ASP A 110 -14.58 2.27 -17.36
CA ASP A 110 -13.57 2.05 -16.32
C ASP A 110 -14.04 1.12 -15.18
N GLY A 111 -13.10 0.73 -14.31
CA GLY A 111 -13.38 -0.14 -13.18
C GLY A 111 -13.67 -1.61 -13.54
N PRO A 112 -14.39 -2.36 -12.68
CA PRO A 112 -14.62 -3.79 -12.84
C PRO A 112 -15.42 -4.16 -14.10
N GLY A 113 -16.28 -3.26 -14.60
CA GLY A 113 -17.09 -3.49 -15.81
C GLY A 113 -16.22 -3.74 -17.04
N LEU A 114 -15.16 -2.96 -17.21
CA LEU A 114 -14.20 -3.14 -18.29
C LEU A 114 -13.59 -4.54 -18.28
N ALA A 115 -13.12 -5.00 -17.11
CA ALA A 115 -12.40 -6.25 -16.97
C ALA A 115 -13.32 -7.49 -16.97
N PHE A 116 -14.55 -7.39 -16.45
CA PHE A 116 -15.43 -8.55 -16.26
C PHE A 116 -16.64 -8.61 -17.20
N VAL A 117 -16.92 -7.55 -17.95
CA VAL A 117 -18.02 -7.50 -18.94
C VAL A 117 -17.45 -7.29 -20.33
N VAL A 118 -16.82 -6.13 -20.57
CA VAL A 118 -16.36 -5.71 -21.89
C VAL A 118 -15.27 -6.64 -22.41
N TYR A 119 -14.23 -6.92 -21.60
CA TYR A 119 -13.12 -7.76 -22.04
C TYR A 119 -13.53 -9.21 -22.34
N PRO A 120 -14.26 -9.93 -21.46
CA PRO A 120 -14.72 -11.29 -21.75
C PRO A 120 -15.61 -11.34 -22.98
N GLU A 121 -16.43 -10.32 -23.22
CA GLU A 121 -17.22 -10.21 -24.45
C GLU A 121 -16.32 -10.12 -25.69
N ALA A 122 -15.29 -9.27 -25.67
CA ALA A 122 -14.31 -9.20 -26.77
C ALA A 122 -13.58 -10.53 -26.99
N LEU A 123 -13.18 -11.21 -25.91
CA LEU A 123 -12.52 -12.52 -25.97
C LEU A 123 -13.43 -13.58 -26.58
N SER A 124 -14.74 -13.54 -26.29
CA SER A 124 -15.72 -14.49 -26.81
C SER A 124 -15.82 -14.47 -28.34
N ARG A 125 -15.58 -13.31 -28.96
CA ARG A 125 -15.60 -13.11 -30.42
C ARG A 125 -14.32 -13.57 -31.14
N MET A 126 -13.24 -13.86 -30.42
CA MET A 126 -11.98 -14.28 -31.03
C MET A 126 -12.00 -15.78 -31.36
N PRO A 127 -11.30 -16.24 -32.41
CA PRO A 127 -11.08 -17.68 -32.61
C PRO A 127 -10.33 -18.27 -31.41
N VAL A 128 -10.72 -19.47 -30.99
CA VAL A 128 -10.17 -20.15 -29.80
C VAL A 128 -10.44 -19.37 -28.49
N SER A 129 -11.63 -18.78 -28.36
CA SER A 129 -12.06 -17.96 -27.21
C SER A 129 -11.71 -18.53 -25.83
N PRO A 130 -11.91 -19.85 -25.55
CA PRO A 130 -11.62 -20.41 -24.24
C PRO A 130 -10.15 -20.25 -23.82
N MET A 131 -9.20 -20.34 -24.77
CA MET A 131 -7.77 -20.17 -24.48
C MET A 131 -7.46 -18.74 -24.01
N TRP A 132 -8.02 -17.74 -24.69
CA TRP A 132 -7.79 -16.33 -24.35
C TRP A 132 -8.45 -15.96 -23.02
N ALA A 133 -9.66 -16.48 -22.76
CA ALA A 133 -10.33 -16.31 -21.48
C ALA A 133 -9.49 -16.88 -20.33
N VAL A 134 -8.96 -18.10 -20.48
CA VAL A 134 -8.06 -18.70 -19.47
C VAL A 134 -6.84 -17.83 -19.23
N PHE A 135 -6.18 -17.33 -20.28
CA PHE A 135 -5.03 -16.43 -20.11
C PHE A 135 -5.38 -15.12 -19.42
N PHE A 136 -6.52 -14.54 -19.74
CA PHE A 136 -6.97 -13.28 -19.15
C PHE A 136 -7.34 -13.45 -17.66
N PHE A 137 -8.15 -14.46 -17.32
CA PHE A 137 -8.57 -14.69 -15.94
C PHE A 137 -7.44 -15.18 -15.04
N ILE A 138 -6.53 -16.05 -15.52
CA ILE A 138 -5.33 -16.40 -14.75
C ILE A 138 -4.45 -15.16 -14.54
N MET A 139 -4.28 -14.32 -15.56
CA MET A 139 -3.52 -13.07 -15.40
C MET A 139 -4.16 -12.19 -14.33
N MET A 140 -5.47 -11.94 -14.39
CA MET A 140 -6.17 -11.15 -13.36
C MET A 140 -6.04 -11.76 -11.97
N ALA A 141 -6.17 -13.08 -11.84
CA ALA A 141 -5.97 -13.77 -10.56
C ALA A 141 -4.55 -13.58 -10.02
N THR A 142 -3.52 -13.70 -10.87
CA THR A 142 -2.13 -13.48 -10.46
C THR A 142 -1.83 -12.03 -10.08
N LEU A 143 -2.46 -11.06 -10.75
CA LEU A 143 -2.35 -9.64 -10.39
C LEU A 143 -2.97 -9.39 -9.01
N GLY A 144 -4.17 -9.93 -8.76
CA GLY A 144 -4.83 -9.84 -7.45
C GLY A 144 -4.02 -10.49 -6.34
N PHE A 145 -3.54 -11.73 -6.55
CA PHE A 145 -2.76 -12.44 -5.53
C PHE A 145 -1.45 -11.73 -5.19
N GLY A 146 -0.74 -11.16 -6.18
CA GLY A 146 0.50 -10.43 -5.95
C GLY A 146 0.32 -9.27 -4.96
N SER A 147 -0.74 -8.48 -5.13
CA SER A 147 -1.08 -7.37 -4.24
C SER A 147 -1.56 -7.84 -2.88
N GLU A 148 -2.44 -8.85 -2.85
CA GLU A 148 -3.05 -9.34 -1.61
C GLU A 148 -2.02 -9.90 -0.62
N PHE A 149 -0.99 -10.60 -1.10
CA PHE A 149 0.08 -11.10 -0.23
C PHE A 149 0.83 -9.98 0.50
N SER A 150 1.09 -8.86 -0.17
CA SER A 150 1.77 -7.70 0.43
C SER A 150 0.93 -7.05 1.53
N ILE A 151 -0.38 -6.92 1.29
CA ILE A 151 -1.32 -6.31 2.24
C ILE A 151 -1.50 -7.21 3.47
N ILE A 152 -1.72 -8.51 3.28
CA ILE A 152 -1.85 -9.46 4.37
C ILE A 152 -0.55 -9.51 5.18
N GLU A 153 0.61 -9.59 4.53
CA GLU A 153 1.90 -9.62 5.23
C GLU A 153 2.09 -8.35 6.07
N CYS A 154 1.73 -7.16 5.54
CA CYS A 154 1.81 -5.92 6.29
C CYS A 154 1.10 -6.00 7.65
N VAL A 155 -0.13 -6.51 7.67
CA VAL A 155 -0.92 -6.60 8.90
C VAL A 155 -0.35 -7.67 9.83
N LEU A 156 0.00 -8.84 9.29
CA LEU A 156 0.56 -9.95 10.06
C LEU A 156 1.89 -9.58 10.71
N SER A 157 2.77 -8.88 9.98
CA SER A 157 4.08 -8.46 10.47
C SER A 157 3.95 -7.37 11.51
N ALA A 158 3.08 -6.37 11.30
CA ALA A 158 2.83 -5.32 12.29
C ALA A 158 2.33 -5.90 13.63
N ILE A 159 1.36 -6.83 13.60
CA ILE A 159 0.85 -7.48 14.81
C ILE A 159 1.92 -8.39 15.43
N GLY A 160 2.67 -9.13 14.61
CA GLY A 160 3.75 -10.01 15.08
C GLY A 160 4.93 -9.25 15.69
N ASP A 161 5.20 -8.03 15.22
CA ASP A 161 6.21 -7.12 15.78
C ASP A 161 5.78 -6.58 17.14
N GLU A 162 4.51 -6.21 17.31
CA GLU A 162 3.97 -5.73 18.58
C GLU A 162 3.84 -6.84 19.63
N PHE A 163 3.51 -8.07 19.22
CA PHE A 163 3.32 -9.22 20.11
C PHE A 163 4.33 -10.35 19.83
N PRO A 164 5.55 -10.30 20.42
CA PRO A 164 6.61 -11.28 20.17
C PRO A 164 6.22 -12.74 20.42
N ILE A 165 5.25 -12.98 21.31
CA ILE A 165 4.74 -14.33 21.60
C ILE A 165 4.17 -15.01 20.36
N LEU A 166 3.60 -14.24 19.42
CA LEU A 166 3.04 -14.75 18.17
C LEU A 166 4.11 -15.22 17.18
N ARG A 167 5.37 -14.77 17.34
CA ARG A 167 6.49 -15.15 16.46
C ARG A 167 7.50 -16.08 17.13
N LYS A 168 7.50 -16.17 18.46
CA LYS A 168 8.50 -16.89 19.24
C LYS A 168 8.56 -18.39 18.92
N GLU A 169 7.40 -19.04 18.76
CA GLU A 169 7.35 -20.46 18.38
C GLU A 169 6.61 -20.64 17.05
N ARG A 170 7.16 -21.51 16.20
CA ARG A 170 6.59 -21.83 14.87
C ARG A 170 5.11 -22.21 14.94
N LYS A 171 4.70 -22.95 15.97
CA LYS A 171 3.31 -23.38 16.16
C LYS A 171 2.36 -22.20 16.35
N TYR A 172 2.73 -21.21 17.19
CA TYR A 172 1.92 -20.02 17.43
C TYR A 172 1.89 -19.12 16.21
N ASN A 173 3.02 -19.00 15.49
CA ASN A 173 3.09 -18.23 14.27
C ASN A 173 2.17 -18.76 13.17
N ILE A 174 2.21 -20.07 12.91
CA ILE A 174 1.33 -20.71 11.92
C ILE A 174 -0.13 -20.58 12.35
N ALA A 175 -0.45 -20.87 13.62
CA ALA A 175 -1.82 -20.77 14.12
C ALA A 175 -2.37 -19.34 14.02
N PHE A 176 -1.59 -18.33 14.39
CA PHE A 176 -1.95 -16.92 14.29
C PHE A 176 -2.25 -16.53 12.84
N ARG A 177 -1.32 -16.80 11.92
CA ARG A 177 -1.47 -16.43 10.50
C ARG A 177 -2.65 -17.15 9.85
N ALA A 178 -2.83 -18.45 10.11
CA ALA A 178 -3.96 -19.22 9.60
C ALA A 178 -5.30 -18.72 10.15
N THR A 179 -5.37 -18.39 11.44
CA THR A 179 -6.57 -17.83 12.07
C THR A 179 -6.91 -16.48 11.46
N PHE A 180 -5.93 -15.59 11.32
CA PHE A 180 -6.13 -14.27 10.71
C PHE A 180 -6.67 -14.38 9.28
N CYS A 181 -6.04 -15.18 8.42
CA CYS A 181 -6.51 -15.37 7.05
C CYS A 181 -7.90 -16.01 6.99
N SER A 182 -8.21 -16.94 7.91
CA SER A 182 -9.53 -17.57 7.97
C SER A 182 -10.62 -16.56 8.37
N VAL A 183 -10.34 -15.71 9.36
CA VAL A 183 -11.26 -14.63 9.77
C VAL A 183 -11.44 -13.62 8.64
N ALA A 184 -10.36 -13.19 7.99
CA ALA A 184 -10.43 -12.27 6.85
C ALA A 184 -11.25 -12.86 5.69
N PHE A 185 -11.06 -14.14 5.37
CA PHE A 185 -11.86 -14.85 4.39
C PHE A 185 -13.35 -14.87 4.76
N LEU A 186 -13.69 -15.25 6.00
CA LEU A 186 -15.07 -15.28 6.47
C LEU A 186 -15.75 -13.90 6.47
N LEU A 187 -15.00 -12.83 6.78
CA LEU A 187 -15.49 -11.45 6.70
C LEU A 187 -15.63 -10.96 5.24
N GLY A 188 -14.80 -11.46 4.34
CA GLY A 188 -14.87 -11.16 2.91
C GLY A 188 -16.02 -11.89 2.19
N LEU A 189 -16.42 -13.08 2.66
CA LEU A 189 -17.50 -13.87 2.06
C LEU A 189 -18.82 -13.08 1.89
N PRO A 190 -19.35 -12.34 2.89
CA PRO A 190 -20.53 -11.48 2.72
C PRO A 190 -20.37 -10.41 1.64
N MET A 191 -19.17 -9.84 1.47
CA MET A 191 -18.91 -8.83 0.45
C MET A 191 -18.97 -9.42 -0.96
N ILE A 192 -18.59 -10.69 -1.12
CA ILE A 192 -18.61 -11.41 -2.40
C ILE A 192 -19.99 -12.03 -2.66
N CYS A 193 -20.62 -12.62 -1.64
CA CYS A 193 -21.84 -13.41 -1.79
C CYS A 193 -23.14 -12.59 -1.59
N ASN A 194 -23.25 -11.81 -0.52
CA ASN A 194 -24.51 -11.15 -0.16
C ASN A 194 -24.64 -9.76 -0.77
N ILE A 195 -23.58 -8.95 -0.87
CA ILE A 195 -23.65 -7.65 -1.54
C ILE A 195 -23.82 -7.82 -3.04
N THR A 196 -23.16 -8.78 -3.69
CA THR A 196 -23.34 -9.00 -5.14
C THR A 196 -24.74 -9.50 -5.46
N ILE A 197 -25.32 -10.41 -4.67
CA ILE A 197 -26.69 -10.91 -4.90
C ILE A 197 -27.74 -9.85 -4.53
N ILE A 198 -27.58 -9.12 -3.42
CA ILE A 198 -28.50 -8.05 -3.05
C ILE A 198 -28.37 -6.86 -4.01
N MET A 199 -27.19 -6.49 -4.49
CA MET A 199 -27.02 -5.48 -5.55
C MET A 199 -27.57 -6.00 -6.88
N ASN A 200 -27.36 -7.27 -7.24
CA ASN A 200 -27.90 -7.83 -8.48
C ASN A 200 -29.44 -7.95 -8.46
N ILE A 201 -30.05 -8.27 -7.31
CA ILE A 201 -31.51 -8.40 -7.13
C ILE A 201 -32.17 -7.04 -6.85
N ALA A 202 -31.58 -6.19 -5.99
CA ALA A 202 -32.11 -4.86 -5.68
C ALA A 202 -31.79 -3.83 -6.78
N MET A 203 -30.77 -4.08 -7.61
CA MET A 203 -30.40 -3.26 -8.78
C MET A 203 -30.53 -4.03 -10.10
N TYR A 204 -31.47 -4.99 -10.21
CA TYR A 204 -31.88 -5.51 -11.51
C TYR A 204 -32.63 -4.41 -12.26
N LYS A 205 -31.88 -3.49 -12.87
CA LYS A 205 -32.38 -2.50 -13.81
C LYS A 205 -31.31 -2.26 -14.87
N GLU A 206 -31.80 -2.08 -16.09
CA GLU A 206 -31.03 -1.99 -17.33
C GLU A 206 -29.81 -1.06 -17.21
N PRO A 207 -28.69 -1.39 -17.87
CA PRO A 207 -27.51 -0.56 -17.87
C PRO A 207 -27.77 0.68 -18.72
N ASP A 208 -28.18 1.77 -18.08
CA ASP A 208 -27.92 3.13 -18.55
C ASP A 208 -28.04 4.14 -17.40
N LEU A 209 -26.97 4.93 -17.22
CA LEU A 209 -26.87 6.25 -16.58
C LEU A 209 -27.21 6.40 -15.07
N ASP A 210 -26.18 6.28 -14.23
CA ASP A 210 -25.72 7.30 -13.27
C ASP A 210 -26.69 8.02 -12.29
N ASP A 211 -27.66 7.38 -11.62
CA ASP A 211 -28.35 8.07 -10.50
C ASP A 211 -28.99 7.18 -9.41
N VAL A 212 -28.38 6.05 -9.03
CA VAL A 212 -28.79 5.39 -7.78
C VAL A 212 -28.02 5.96 -6.60
N LEU A 213 -28.61 6.98 -5.96
CA LEU A 213 -28.08 7.56 -4.74
C LEU A 213 -28.07 6.50 -3.62
N TYR A 214 -26.88 6.17 -3.11
CA TYR A 214 -26.75 5.28 -1.97
C TYR A 214 -27.57 5.80 -0.77
N PRO A 215 -28.26 4.92 -0.03
CA PRO A 215 -29.04 5.33 1.13
C PRO A 215 -28.14 5.97 2.19
N GLU A 216 -28.68 6.93 2.94
CA GLU A 216 -27.90 7.72 3.91
C GLU A 216 -27.18 6.89 4.96
N TRP A 217 -27.77 5.77 5.40
CA TRP A 217 -27.13 4.86 6.35
C TRP A 217 -25.86 4.22 5.75
N ALA A 218 -25.85 3.92 4.45
CA ALA A 218 -24.71 3.32 3.77
C ALA A 218 -23.60 4.34 3.56
N LYS A 219 -23.97 5.58 3.17
CA LYS A 219 -23.02 6.70 3.12
C LYS A 219 -22.39 6.99 4.49
N SER A 220 -23.21 6.99 5.55
CA SER A 220 -22.74 7.18 6.93
C SER A 220 -21.80 6.08 7.36
N LEU A 221 -22.13 4.82 7.05
CA LEU A 221 -21.26 3.68 7.31
C LEU A 221 -19.93 3.79 6.55
N GLY A 222 -19.94 4.21 5.28
CA GLY A 222 -18.73 4.47 4.50
C GLY A 222 -17.83 5.51 5.14
N TRP A 223 -18.39 6.64 5.57
CA TRP A 223 -17.65 7.67 6.32
C TRP A 223 -17.10 7.16 7.64
N LEU A 224 -17.84 6.33 8.37
CA LEU A 224 -17.35 5.72 9.62
C LEU A 224 -16.14 4.81 9.38
N ILE A 225 -16.18 3.99 8.32
CA ILE A 225 -15.06 3.11 7.94
C ILE A 225 -13.83 3.94 7.54
N ALA A 226 -14.02 4.99 6.75
CA ALA A 226 -12.93 5.88 6.33
C ALA A 226 -12.30 6.67 7.50
N MET A 227 -13.13 7.13 8.44
CA MET A 227 -12.67 7.91 9.59
C MET A 227 -12.03 7.06 10.68
N PHE A 228 -12.36 5.76 10.77
CA PHE A 228 -11.82 4.87 11.79
C PHE A 228 -10.28 4.91 11.88
N PRO A 229 -9.49 4.62 10.82
CA PRO A 229 -8.03 4.67 10.90
C PRO A 229 -7.51 6.09 11.20
N ILE A 230 -8.19 7.13 10.72
CA ILE A 230 -7.81 8.54 10.95
C ILE A 230 -7.96 8.91 12.41
N VAL A 231 -9.03 8.49 13.07
CA VAL A 231 -9.34 8.80 14.48
C VAL A 231 -8.48 7.98 15.45
N VAL A 232 -8.09 6.76 15.08
CA VAL A 232 -7.23 5.90 15.91
C VAL A 232 -5.88 6.57 16.21
N ILE A 233 -5.30 7.32 15.26
CA ILE A 233 -4.01 8.01 15.43
C ILE A 233 -4.04 9.04 16.58
N PRO A 234 -4.90 10.09 16.57
CA PRO A 234 -4.98 11.04 17.66
C PRO A 234 -5.50 10.41 18.95
N ALA A 235 -6.41 9.44 18.88
CA ALA A 235 -6.90 8.73 20.07
C ALA A 235 -5.78 7.98 20.80
N TRP A 236 -4.92 7.27 20.06
CA TRP A 236 -3.78 6.56 20.62
C TRP A 236 -2.73 7.53 21.20
N PHE A 237 -2.48 8.65 20.52
CA PHE A 237 -1.62 9.72 21.03
C PHE A 237 -2.16 10.28 22.36
N LEU A 238 -3.44 10.63 22.43
CA LEU A 238 -4.07 11.14 23.65
C LEU A 238 -4.04 10.12 24.80
N TYR A 239 -4.30 8.84 24.51
CA TYR A 239 -4.20 7.77 25.49
C TYR A 239 -2.79 7.71 26.10
N LYS A 240 -1.73 7.71 25.29
CA LYS A 240 -0.34 7.72 25.76
C LYS A 240 0.00 9.00 26.50
N TYR A 241 -0.46 10.14 26.01
CA TYR A 241 -0.23 11.46 26.61
C TYR A 241 -0.74 11.50 28.06
N CYS A 242 -1.97 11.03 28.28
CA CYS A 242 -2.60 10.98 29.60
C CYS A 242 -1.94 9.96 30.55
N ARG A 243 -1.35 8.87 30.03
CA ARG A 243 -0.78 7.78 30.85
C ARG A 243 0.68 7.98 31.25
N ILE A 244 1.51 8.58 30.39
CA ILE A 244 2.98 8.64 30.57
C ILE A 244 3.44 10.01 31.09
N GLY A 245 2.63 11.07 30.95
CA GLY A 245 2.95 12.40 31.48
C GLY A 245 3.32 13.42 30.41
N GLY A 246 2.45 13.58 29.40
CA GLY A 246 2.39 14.71 28.47
C GLY A 246 3.71 15.14 27.80
N PHE A 247 4.43 16.05 28.46
CA PHE A 247 5.67 16.64 27.95
C PHE A 247 6.82 15.63 27.81
N GLU A 248 6.86 14.60 28.66
CA GLU A 248 7.87 13.53 28.55
C GLU A 248 7.62 12.62 27.34
N LEU A 249 6.36 12.36 26.98
CA LEU A 249 6.02 11.62 25.76
C LEU A 249 6.46 12.38 24.50
N MET A 250 6.27 13.71 24.48
CA MET A 250 6.72 14.56 23.37
C MET A 250 8.25 14.52 23.23
N LYS A 251 8.99 14.59 24.34
CA LYS A 251 10.46 14.47 24.33
C LYS A 251 10.93 13.10 23.86
N MET A 252 10.25 12.02 24.28
CA MET A 252 10.58 10.65 23.87
C MET A 252 10.21 10.37 22.43
N GLY A 253 9.06 10.85 21.94
CA GLY A 253 8.56 10.59 20.59
C GLY A 253 9.38 11.25 19.47
N VAL A 254 10.15 12.29 19.79
CA VAL A 254 11.07 12.95 18.86
C VAL A 254 12.47 12.31 18.90
N LYS A 255 12.73 11.43 19.88
CA LYS A 255 14.01 10.70 19.97
C LYS A 255 13.90 9.38 19.22
N PRO A 256 14.88 9.04 18.37
CA PRO A 256 14.94 7.73 17.75
C PRO A 256 15.16 6.65 18.81
N LEU A 257 14.85 5.39 18.46
CA LEU A 257 15.16 4.26 19.34
C LEU A 257 16.68 4.15 19.57
N PRO A 258 17.13 3.67 20.74
CA PRO A 258 18.56 3.47 21.02
C PRO A 258 19.27 2.52 20.04
N SER A 259 18.51 1.63 19.40
CA SER A 259 19.00 0.69 18.38
C SER A 259 19.02 1.28 16.96
N TRP A 260 18.54 2.51 16.77
CA TRP A 260 18.45 3.16 15.48
C TRP A 260 19.75 3.90 15.13
N GLY A 261 20.29 3.65 13.94
CA GLY A 261 21.50 4.34 13.46
C GLY A 261 21.99 3.82 12.11
N PRO A 262 22.87 4.57 11.42
CA PRO A 262 23.43 4.17 10.14
C PRO A 262 24.40 2.99 10.27
N ILE A 263 24.57 2.19 9.21
CA ILE A 263 25.51 1.05 9.14
C ILE A 263 26.96 1.49 9.15
N SER A 264 27.24 2.55 8.40
CA SER A 264 28.61 2.97 8.13
C SER A 264 29.25 3.47 9.42
N LYS A 265 30.36 2.85 9.85
CA LYS A 265 31.10 3.24 11.06
C LYS A 265 31.50 4.72 11.05
N SER A 266 31.76 5.31 9.87
CA SER A 266 32.04 6.75 9.76
C SER A 266 30.79 7.60 9.99
N LYS A 267 29.63 7.20 9.46
CA LYS A 267 28.34 7.88 9.70
C LYS A 267 27.84 7.68 11.13
N GLN A 268 28.12 6.54 11.78
CA GLN A 268 27.81 6.31 13.19
C GLN A 268 28.57 7.28 14.10
N ARG A 269 29.88 7.49 13.84
CA ARG A 269 30.68 8.47 14.57
C ARG A 269 30.13 9.89 14.37
N GLN A 270 29.85 10.27 13.13
CA GLN A 270 29.26 11.57 12.83
C GLN A 270 27.89 11.77 13.53
N TYR A 271 27.05 10.73 13.58
CA TYR A 271 25.77 10.79 14.31
C TYR A 271 25.97 10.91 15.83
N ALA A 272 26.87 10.12 16.42
CA ALA A 272 27.18 10.17 17.84
C ALA A 272 27.75 11.56 18.26
N ASP A 273 28.55 12.17 17.39
CA ASP A 273 29.07 13.53 17.60
C ASP A 273 27.94 14.57 17.60
N VAL A 274 26.97 14.44 16.68
CA VAL A 274 25.78 15.31 16.63
C VAL A 274 24.89 15.10 17.86
N GLU A 275 24.62 13.85 18.24
CA GLU A 275 23.77 13.51 19.40
C GLU A 275 24.39 14.05 20.70
N SER A 276 25.69 13.84 20.91
CA SER A 276 26.41 14.40 22.07
C SER A 276 26.41 15.93 22.09
N SER A 277 26.41 16.58 20.92
CA SER A 277 26.33 18.04 20.78
C SER A 277 24.95 18.58 21.10
N VAL A 278 23.89 17.84 20.75
CA VAL A 278 22.50 18.18 21.08
C VAL A 278 22.24 17.98 22.57
N ASP A 279 22.66 16.85 23.14
CA ASP A 279 22.53 16.59 24.58
C ASP A 279 23.28 17.61 25.44
N LYS A 280 24.48 18.04 25.02
CA LYS A 280 25.21 19.14 25.67
C LYS A 280 24.45 20.48 25.62
N ARG A 281 23.70 20.76 24.55
CA ARG A 281 22.87 21.99 24.46
C ARG A 281 21.62 21.88 25.32
N LEU A 282 20.96 20.73 25.35
CA LEU A 282 19.76 20.49 26.14
C LEU A 282 20.05 20.46 27.65
N SER A 283 21.22 19.95 28.05
CA SER A 283 21.71 19.97 29.43
C SER A 283 22.30 21.31 29.87
N ASN A 284 22.36 22.32 28.98
CA ASN A 284 22.85 23.64 29.33
C ASN A 284 21.90 24.31 30.33
N PRO A 285 22.38 24.74 31.51
CA PRO A 285 21.56 25.37 32.54
C PRO A 285 20.81 26.63 32.06
N ALA A 286 21.36 27.34 31.07
CA ALA A 286 20.71 28.52 30.48
C ALA A 286 19.48 28.14 29.62
N PHE A 287 19.53 27.00 28.93
CA PHE A 287 18.42 26.47 28.14
C PHE A 287 17.34 25.85 29.04
N ALA A 288 17.74 25.16 30.12
CA ALA A 288 16.83 24.63 31.13
C ALA A 288 16.02 25.74 31.85
N ARG A 289 16.62 26.91 32.08
CA ARG A 289 15.95 28.10 32.64
C ARG A 289 14.91 28.71 31.70
N LEU A 290 15.16 28.72 30.38
CA LEU A 290 14.21 29.19 29.36
C LEU A 290 12.98 28.27 29.22
N MET A 291 13.15 26.98 29.50
CA MET A 291 12.09 25.96 29.40
C MET A 291 11.29 25.76 30.71
N GLY A 292 11.51 26.60 31.73
CA GLY A 292 10.71 26.61 32.96
C GLY A 292 10.79 25.34 33.83
N SER A 293 11.82 24.50 33.67
CA SER A 293 11.96 23.28 34.46
C SER A 293 12.86 23.53 35.68
N ASN A 294 12.28 23.44 36.88
CA ASN A 294 13.08 23.30 38.11
C ASN A 294 13.93 22.02 38.02
N ALA A 295 15.22 22.17 38.31
CA ALA A 295 16.28 21.22 37.97
C ALA A 295 16.37 19.97 38.88
N THR A 296 15.25 19.44 39.40
CA THR A 296 15.27 18.39 40.43
C THR A 296 14.71 17.03 40.03
N THR A 297 14.34 16.78 38.76
CA THR A 297 13.74 15.49 38.34
C THR A 297 14.46 14.74 37.23
N VAL A 298 15.70 15.12 36.88
CA VAL A 298 16.44 14.48 35.76
C VAL A 298 17.23 13.22 36.19
N THR A 299 17.36 12.93 37.48
CA THR A 299 18.25 11.86 37.97
C THR A 299 17.62 10.49 38.25
N GLU A 300 16.29 10.32 38.21
CA GLU A 300 15.67 9.08 38.73
C GLU A 300 14.83 8.23 37.76
N CYS A 301 14.82 8.52 36.45
CA CYS A 301 14.16 7.63 35.48
C CYS A 301 15.13 7.11 34.42
N SER A 302 15.97 6.14 34.81
CA SER A 302 16.64 5.26 33.86
C SER A 302 16.75 3.82 34.38
N PRO A 303 15.82 2.93 34.00
CA PRO A 303 16.13 1.50 33.91
C PRO A 303 17.08 1.20 32.74
N ALA A 304 17.29 2.17 31.83
CA ALA A 304 18.07 2.00 30.60
C ALA A 304 19.59 1.89 30.82
N SER A 305 20.11 2.34 31.97
CA SER A 305 21.52 2.17 32.34
C SER A 305 21.90 0.70 32.53
N SER A 306 21.05 -0.09 33.18
CA SER A 306 21.30 -1.52 33.42
C SER A 306 21.12 -2.36 32.16
N THR A 307 20.19 -1.98 31.27
CA THR A 307 19.97 -2.67 29.98
C THR A 307 21.06 -2.34 28.95
N MET A 308 21.59 -1.11 28.95
CA MET A 308 22.74 -0.74 28.10
C MET A 308 24.00 -1.54 28.45
N ASN A 309 24.27 -1.77 29.73
CA ASN A 309 25.42 -2.58 30.15
C ASN A 309 25.26 -4.07 29.77
N LEU A 310 24.03 -4.59 29.77
CA LEU A 310 23.73 -5.98 29.36
C LEU A 310 23.82 -6.20 27.85
N ILE A 311 23.48 -5.20 27.04
CA ILE A 311 23.60 -5.25 25.57
C ILE A 311 25.07 -5.03 25.14
N ARG A 312 25.80 -4.16 25.85
CA ARG A 312 27.23 -3.94 25.61
C ARG A 312 28.08 -5.17 25.96
N SER A 313 27.70 -5.94 26.99
CA SER A 313 28.39 -7.20 27.32
C SER A 313 28.09 -8.34 26.33
N LYS A 314 26.88 -8.39 25.74
CA LYS A 314 26.53 -9.40 24.72
C LYS A 314 27.22 -9.14 23.37
N ASN A 315 27.30 -7.88 22.94
CA ASN A 315 27.93 -7.55 21.67
C ASN A 315 29.48 -7.63 21.69
N LEU A 316 30.09 -7.67 22.88
CA LEU A 316 31.54 -7.91 23.03
C LEU A 316 31.87 -9.41 23.12
N SER A 317 30.93 -10.28 23.49
CA SER A 317 31.14 -11.74 23.52
C SER A 317 30.93 -12.44 22.17
N GLU A 318 30.22 -11.81 21.23
CA GLU A 318 30.01 -12.34 19.88
C GLU A 318 31.05 -11.87 18.84
N SER A 319 32.03 -11.06 19.26
CA SER A 319 33.12 -10.59 18.39
C SER A 319 34.45 -11.33 18.55
N ASP A 320 34.52 -12.33 19.44
CA ASP A 320 35.74 -13.11 19.73
C ASP A 320 35.63 -14.61 19.40
N VAL A 321 34.69 -15.03 18.51
CA VAL A 321 34.66 -16.37 17.91
C VAL A 321 34.30 -16.30 16.43
#